data_AF-A0A959R3H4-F1
#
_entry.id   AF-A0A959R3H4-F1
#
_cell.length_a   1.000
_cell.length_b   1.000
_cell.length_c   1.000
_cell.angle_alpha   90.00
_cell.angle_beta   90.00
_cell.angle_gamma   90.00
#
_symmetry.space_group_name_H-M   'P 1'
#
loop_
_entity.id
_entity.type
_entity.pdbx_description
1 polymer ?
#
loop_
_entity_poly.entity_id
_entity_poly.type
_entity_poly.pdbx_seq_one_letter_code
_entity_poly.pdbx_strand_id
1 'polypeptide(L)'
;MDFSYKTAIPLIVTFIILAAITLTANFILGTAKIDFVIVMAANCLFFLMSIFVFKMQYDAMHHQNPSVFIRRVMSSMLIKLLVCVLAVVAYYFLSGSSFNKPAVYISLLIYIIYLVVEVGTIMKLNKTKDA
;
A
#
# COMPACT_ATOMS: atom_id res chain seq x y z
N MET A 1 -21.51 -8.94 7.23
CA MET A 1 -22.02 -7.89 6.33
C MET A 1 -21.03 -7.77 5.20
N ASP A 2 -21.49 -7.98 3.97
CA ASP A 2 -20.64 -8.27 2.82
C ASP A 2 -19.66 -7.13 2.51
N PHE A 3 -18.37 -7.48 2.45
CA PHE A 3 -17.30 -6.59 2.00
C PHE A 3 -17.60 -6.22 0.54
N SER A 4 -18.27 -5.09 0.33
CA SER A 4 -18.62 -4.65 -1.01
C SER A 4 -17.34 -4.17 -1.70
N TYR A 5 -17.03 -4.78 -2.85
CA TYR A 5 -15.91 -4.39 -3.73
C TYR A 5 -15.88 -2.89 -4.03
N LYS A 6 -17.04 -2.20 -3.94
CA LYS A 6 -17.17 -0.75 -4.11
C LYS A 6 -16.31 0.05 -3.14
N THR A 7 -16.08 -0.47 -1.94
CA THR A 7 -15.31 0.22 -0.90
C THR A 7 -13.80 0.11 -1.11
N ALA A 8 -13.34 -0.94 -1.80
CA ALA A 8 -11.93 -1.14 -2.16
C ALA A 8 -11.53 -0.50 -3.50
N ILE A 9 -12.49 0.08 -4.25
CA ILE A 9 -12.25 0.76 -5.54
C ILE A 9 -11.07 1.74 -5.50
N PRO A 10 -10.95 2.68 -4.54
CA PRO A 10 -9.85 3.65 -4.56
C PRO A 10 -8.47 2.97 -4.50
N LEU A 11 -8.32 1.89 -3.74
CA LEU A 11 -7.06 1.14 -3.66
C LEU A 11 -6.74 0.42 -4.97
N ILE A 12 -7.76 -0.15 -5.63
CA ILE A 12 -7.61 -0.83 -6.93
C ILE A 12 -7.23 0.19 -8.01
N VAL A 13 -7.88 1.36 -8.02
CA VAL A 13 -7.57 2.45 -8.95
C VAL A 13 -6.13 2.92 -8.74
N THR A 14 -5.69 3.12 -7.49
CA THR A 14 -4.29 3.46 -7.20
C THR A 14 -3.32 2.41 -7.71
N PHE A 15 -3.61 1.13 -7.52
CA PHE A 15 -2.78 0.05 -8.05
C PHE A 15 -2.64 0.10 -9.57
N ILE A 16 -3.77 0.25 -10.28
CA ILE A 16 -3.77 0.30 -11.75
C ILE A 16 -2.99 1.52 -12.24
N ILE A 17 -3.19 2.70 -11.63
CA ILE A 17 -2.48 3.93 -12.01
C ILE A 17 -0.97 3.76 -11.80
N LEU A 18 -0.56 3.29 -10.62
CA LEU A 18 0.86 3.10 -10.31
C LEU A 18 1.51 2.00 -11.16
N ALA A 19 0.77 0.93 -11.48
CA ALA A 19 1.23 -0.11 -12.39
C ALA A 19 1.42 0.45 -13.81
N ALA A 20 0.46 1.24 -14.32
CA ALA A 20 0.54 1.88 -15.63
C ALA A 20 1.72 2.87 -15.71
N ILE A 21 1.92 3.68 -14.67
CA ILE A 21 3.06 4.60 -14.56
C ILE A 21 4.37 3.80 -14.57
N THR A 22 4.48 2.74 -13.76
CA THR A 22 5.69 1.92 -13.68
C THR A 22 6.00 1.22 -15.00
N LEU A 23 4.99 0.72 -15.70
CA LEU A 23 5.14 0.07 -17.01
C LEU A 23 5.58 1.07 -18.09
N THR A 24 4.96 2.24 -18.12
CA THR A 24 5.30 3.31 -19.07
C THR A 24 6.70 3.87 -18.79
N ALA A 25 7.05 4.02 -17.52
CA ALA A 25 8.40 4.42 -17.10
C ALA A 25 9.45 3.37 -17.49
N ASN A 26 9.15 2.07 -17.38
CA ASN A 26 10.04 1.01 -17.87
C ASN A 26 10.23 1.10 -19.40
N PHE A 27 9.16 1.34 -20.15
CA PHE A 27 9.24 1.49 -21.60
C PHE A 27 10.08 2.70 -22.04
N ILE A 28 9.96 3.84 -21.36
CA ILE A 28 10.66 5.08 -21.70
C ILE A 28 12.10 5.12 -21.14
N LEU A 29 12.29 4.65 -19.91
CA LEU A 29 13.57 4.67 -19.18
C LEU A 29 14.23 3.28 -19.12
N GLY A 30 13.94 2.37 -20.05
CA GLY A 30 14.53 1.02 -20.06
C GLY A 30 16.06 0.98 -20.17
N THR A 31 16.69 2.12 -20.50
CA THR A 31 18.14 2.31 -20.51
C THR A 31 18.70 2.88 -19.19
N ALA A 32 17.85 3.31 -18.27
CA ALA A 32 18.25 3.80 -16.96
C ALA A 32 18.64 2.63 -16.04
N LYS A 33 19.57 2.86 -15.10
CA LYS A 33 19.98 1.88 -14.07
C LYS A 33 18.91 1.64 -13.01
N ILE A 34 17.62 1.73 -13.35
CA ILE A 34 16.49 1.53 -12.43
C ILE A 34 15.85 0.20 -12.78
N ASP A 35 15.82 -0.70 -11.81
CA ASP A 35 15.16 -1.97 -11.97
C ASP A 35 13.67 -1.82 -11.63
N PHE A 36 12.88 -1.65 -12.67
CA PHE A 36 11.43 -1.49 -12.59
C PHE A 36 10.71 -2.77 -12.17
N VAL A 37 11.35 -3.95 -12.23
CA VAL A 37 10.76 -5.21 -11.76
C VAL A 37 10.55 -5.14 -10.24
N ILE A 38 11.53 -4.59 -9.52
CA ILE A 38 11.44 -4.42 -8.06
C ILE A 38 10.39 -3.38 -7.69
N VAL A 39 10.30 -2.28 -8.44
CA VAL A 39 9.27 -1.25 -8.22
C VAL A 39 7.87 -1.84 -8.41
N MET A 40 7.68 -2.66 -9.45
CA MET A 40 6.41 -3.35 -9.69
C MET A 40 6.11 -4.39 -8.59
N ALA A 41 7.10 -5.17 -8.17
CA ALA A 41 6.96 -6.13 -7.08
C ALA A 41 6.56 -5.43 -5.76
N ALA A 42 7.18 -4.30 -5.45
CA ALA A 42 6.83 -3.47 -4.30
C ALA A 42 5.40 -2.91 -4.41
N ASN A 43 4.99 -2.45 -5.60
CA ASN A 43 3.60 -2.01 -5.84
C ASN A 43 2.58 -3.13 -5.56
N CYS A 44 2.83 -4.35 -6.03
CA CYS A 44 2.01 -5.52 -5.73
C CYS A 44 1.97 -5.82 -4.22
N LEU A 45 3.12 -5.77 -3.54
CA LEU A 45 3.21 -6.00 -2.10
C LEU A 45 2.39 -4.97 -1.31
N PHE A 46 2.52 -3.68 -1.64
CA PHE A 46 1.76 -2.62 -0.97
C PHE A 46 0.27 -2.71 -1.25
N PHE A 47 -0.13 -3.10 -2.46
CA PHE A 47 -1.53 -3.33 -2.79
C PHE A 47 -2.17 -4.45 -1.95
N LEU A 48 -1.53 -5.61 -1.88
CA LEU A 48 -2.00 -6.74 -1.07
C LEU A 48 -2.09 -6.38 0.41
N MET A 49 -1.07 -5.70 0.91
CA MET A 49 -1.03 -5.18 2.28
C MET A 49 -2.16 -4.20 2.56
N SER A 50 -2.41 -3.26 1.65
CA SER A 50 -3.48 -2.29 1.81
C SER A 50 -4.86 -2.94 1.79
N ILE A 51 -5.10 -3.96 0.96
CA ILE A 51 -6.38 -4.71 1.00
C ILE A 51 -6.56 -5.38 2.36
N PHE A 52 -5.52 -6.05 2.87
CA PHE A 52 -5.57 -6.75 4.15
C PHE A 52 -5.87 -5.78 5.31
N VAL A 53 -5.13 -4.68 5.37
CA VAL A 53 -5.31 -3.63 6.38
C VAL A 53 -6.68 -2.98 6.27
N PHE A 54 -7.10 -2.63 5.05
CA PHE A 54 -8.39 -2.01 4.80
C PHE A 54 -9.54 -2.88 5.28
N LYS A 55 -9.49 -4.20 5.05
CA LYS A 55 -10.47 -5.14 5.57
C LYS A 55 -10.52 -5.13 7.10
N MET A 56 -9.36 -5.18 7.75
CA MET A 56 -9.29 -5.13 9.21
C MET A 56 -9.86 -3.83 9.79
N GLN A 57 -9.59 -2.68 9.15
CA GLN A 57 -10.12 -1.39 9.56
C GLN A 57 -11.62 -1.28 9.26
N TYR A 58 -12.09 -1.84 8.14
CA TYR A 58 -13.50 -1.85 7.75
C TYR A 58 -14.38 -2.59 8.76
N ASP A 59 -13.94 -3.77 9.19
CA ASP A 59 -14.62 -4.55 10.21
C ASP A 59 -14.65 -3.79 11.57
N ALA A 60 -13.55 -3.10 11.89
CA ALA A 60 -13.44 -2.32 13.12
C ALA A 60 -14.37 -1.10 13.15
N MET A 61 -14.65 -0.46 12.00
CA MET A 61 -15.60 0.65 11.93
C MET A 61 -17.03 0.23 12.24
N HIS A 62 -17.40 -1.04 12.05
CA HIS A 62 -18.76 -1.53 12.29
C HIS A 62 -18.98 -2.02 13.72
N HIS A 63 -17.94 -2.04 14.57
CA HIS A 63 -18.09 -2.36 15.98
C HIS A 63 -18.71 -1.21 16.76
N GLN A 64 -19.52 -1.57 17.77
CA GLN A 64 -20.20 -0.61 18.65
C GLN A 64 -19.23 0.22 19.51
N ASN A 65 -17.98 -0.23 19.65
CA ASN A 65 -16.99 0.41 20.50
C ASN A 65 -15.94 1.21 19.67
N PRO A 66 -15.95 2.55 19.72
CA PRO A 66 -15.02 3.40 18.97
C PRO A 66 -13.53 3.16 19.32
N SER A 67 -13.25 2.72 20.55
CA SER A 67 -11.87 2.41 20.97
C SER A 67 -11.25 1.26 20.18
N VAL A 68 -12.08 0.33 19.67
CA VAL A 68 -11.60 -0.79 18.85
C VAL A 68 -11.17 -0.31 17.48
N PHE A 69 -11.87 0.66 16.89
CA PHE A 69 -11.48 1.27 15.62
C PHE A 69 -10.10 1.94 15.73
N ILE A 70 -9.91 2.81 16.74
CA ILE A 70 -8.63 3.50 16.96
C ILE A 70 -7.49 2.50 17.15
N ARG A 71 -7.69 1.47 17.99
CA ARG A 71 -6.67 0.44 18.21
C ARG A 71 -6.30 -0.30 16.93
N ARG A 72 -7.28 -0.65 16.08
CA ARG A 72 -7.05 -1.37 14.82
C ARG A 72 -6.31 -0.51 13.81
N VAL A 73 -6.62 0.78 13.72
CA VAL A 73 -5.89 1.74 12.89
C VAL A 73 -4.43 1.85 13.35
N MET A 74 -4.19 1.99 14.66
CA MET A 74 -2.82 2.03 15.21
C MET A 74 -2.04 0.73 14.96
N SER A 75 -2.66 -0.44 15.21
CA SER A 75 -2.03 -1.73 14.92
C SER A 75 -1.72 -1.90 13.43
N SER A 76 -2.60 -1.43 12.55
CA SER A 76 -2.38 -1.53 11.11
C SER A 76 -1.21 -0.68 10.60
N MET A 77 -1.01 0.52 11.16
CA MET A 77 0.15 1.35 10.84
C MET A 77 1.45 0.66 11.26
N LEU A 78 1.46 0.02 12.43
CA LEU A 78 2.61 -0.74 12.91
C LEU A 78 2.92 -1.93 12.00
N ILE A 79 1.90 -2.70 11.60
CA ILE A 79 2.04 -3.83 10.67
C ILE A 79 2.64 -3.36 9.34
N LYS A 80 2.17 -2.23 8.80
CA LYS A 80 2.70 -1.67 7.55
C LYS A 80 4.16 -1.27 7.65
N LEU A 81 4.54 -0.60 8.75
CA LEU A 81 5.93 -0.21 8.98
C LEU A 81 6.83 -1.45 9.08
N LEU A 82 6.42 -2.46 9.84
CA LEU A 82 7.17 -3.71 9.94
C LEU A 82 7.32 -4.39 8.57
N VAL A 83 6.24 -4.50 7.80
CA VAL A 83 6.29 -5.13 6.47
C VAL A 83 7.15 -4.32 5.50
N CYS A 84 7.11 -2.98 5.55
CA CYS A 84 7.98 -2.13 4.75
C CYS A 84 9.47 -2.35 5.08
N VAL A 85 9.82 -2.34 6.35
CA VAL A 85 11.20 -2.60 6.81
C VAL A 85 11.64 -4.01 6.41
N LEU A 86 10.80 -5.02 6.68
CA LEU A 86 11.09 -6.41 6.31
C LEU A 86 11.26 -6.57 4.79
N ALA A 87 10.45 -5.90 3.98
CA ALA A 87 10.56 -5.94 2.53
C ALA A 87 11.90 -5.34 2.04
N VAL A 88 12.32 -4.20 2.60
CA VAL A 88 13.60 -3.56 2.26
C VAL A 88 14.78 -4.43 2.71
N VAL A 89 14.73 -4.97 3.93
CA VAL A 89 15.78 -5.85 4.45
C VAL A 89 15.85 -7.15 3.64
N ALA A 90 14.72 -7.80 3.37
CA ALA A 90 14.67 -9.00 2.55
C ALA A 90 15.24 -8.75 1.15
N TYR A 91 14.88 -7.63 0.53
CA TYR A 91 15.41 -7.22 -0.76
C TYR A 91 16.93 -6.97 -0.72
N TYR A 92 17.44 -6.33 0.33
CA TYR A 92 18.88 -6.14 0.51
C TYR A 92 19.65 -7.47 0.58
N PHE A 93 19.15 -8.44 1.34
CA PHE A 93 19.78 -9.76 1.44
C PHE A 93 19.67 -10.59 0.15
N LEU A 94 18.54 -10.50 -0.56
CA LEU A 94 18.31 -11.26 -1.80
C LEU A 94 19.11 -10.69 -2.99
N SER A 95 19.22 -9.37 -3.09
CA SER A 95 19.88 -8.72 -4.22
C SER A 95 21.39 -8.64 -4.10
N GLY A 96 21.95 -8.71 -2.89
CA GLY A 96 23.40 -8.70 -2.66
C GLY A 96 24.10 -7.55 -3.42
N SER A 97 24.91 -7.89 -4.42
CA SER A 97 25.67 -6.95 -5.26
C SER A 97 24.80 -6.16 -6.27
N SER A 98 23.61 -6.65 -6.61
CA SER A 98 22.68 -6.03 -7.57
C SER A 98 21.68 -5.10 -6.89
N PHE A 99 21.99 -4.60 -5.70
CA PHE A 99 21.10 -3.73 -4.94
C PHE A 99 20.84 -2.38 -5.64
N ASN A 100 19.64 -2.25 -6.18
CA ASN A 100 19.19 -1.04 -6.86
C ASN A 100 18.62 0.00 -5.87
N LYS A 101 19.46 0.93 -5.42
CA LYS A 101 19.06 2.06 -4.55
C LYS A 101 17.90 2.90 -5.12
N PRO A 102 17.93 3.37 -6.39
CA PRO A 102 16.83 4.19 -6.90
C PRO A 102 15.49 3.47 -6.96
N ALA A 103 15.46 2.16 -7.24
CA ALA A 103 14.23 1.38 -7.20
C ALA A 103 13.58 1.35 -5.80
N VAL A 104 14.40 1.26 -4.74
CA VAL A 104 13.91 1.30 -3.35
C VAL A 104 13.32 2.67 -3.01
N TYR A 105 13.98 3.77 -3.41
CA TYR A 105 13.44 5.11 -3.16
C TYR A 105 12.11 5.36 -3.87
N ILE A 106 11.96 4.90 -5.12
CA ILE A 106 10.68 4.97 -5.84
C ILE A 106 9.62 4.12 -5.14
N SER A 107 9.99 2.92 -4.67
CA SER A 107 9.08 2.05 -3.92
C SER A 107 8.60 2.70 -2.61
N LEU A 108 9.46 3.48 -1.94
CA LEU A 108 9.07 4.26 -0.76
C LEU A 108 8.11 5.41 -1.09
N LEU A 109 8.25 6.06 -2.26
CA LEU A 109 7.26 7.03 -2.72
C LEU A 109 5.89 6.37 -2.96
N ILE A 110 5.89 5.20 -3.61
CA ILE A 110 4.68 4.40 -3.82
C ILE A 110 4.02 4.05 -2.48
N TYR A 111 4.80 3.65 -1.48
CA TYR A 111 4.29 3.38 -0.13
C TYR A 111 3.52 4.57 0.47
N ILE A 112 4.06 5.80 0.34
CA ILE A 112 3.40 7.01 0.84
C ILE A 112 2.06 7.25 0.12
N ILE A 113 2.01 7.03 -1.20
CA ILE A 113 0.77 7.16 -1.98
C ILE A 113 -0.29 6.19 -1.45
N TYR A 114 0.06 4.91 -1.23
CA TYR A 114 -0.84 3.93 -0.65
C TYR A 114 -1.32 4.33 0.75
N LEU A 115 -0.44 4.87 1.59
CA LEU A 115 -0.79 5.34 2.93
C LEU A 115 -1.86 6.45 2.87
N VAL A 116 -1.64 7.47 2.03
CA VAL A 116 -2.56 8.61 1.90
C VAL A 116 -3.92 8.16 1.38
N VAL A 117 -3.94 7.33 0.34
CA VAL A 117 -5.20 6.83 -0.25
C VAL A 117 -5.98 5.98 0.76
N GLU A 118 -5.31 5.11 1.50
CA GLU A 118 -5.99 4.26 2.48
C GLU A 118 -6.58 5.08 3.63
N VAL A 119 -5.78 5.93 4.28
CA VAL A 119 -6.25 6.76 5.39
C VAL A 119 -7.37 7.68 4.93
N GLY A 120 -7.24 8.30 3.75
CA GLY A 120 -8.27 9.13 3.16
C GLY A 120 -9.58 8.37 2.90
N THR A 121 -9.49 7.14 2.39
CA THR A 121 -10.67 6.30 2.13
C THR A 121 -11.39 5.93 3.43
N ILE A 122 -10.65 5.53 4.46
CA ILE A 122 -11.21 5.16 5.76
C ILE A 122 -11.85 6.35 6.47
N MET A 123 -11.18 7.51 6.48
CA MET A 123 -11.72 8.73 7.07
C MET A 123 -13.01 9.16 6.37
N LYS A 124 -13.06 9.05 5.04
CA LYS A 124 -14.27 9.34 4.26
C LYS A 124 -15.40 8.39 4.64
N LEU A 125 -15.11 7.10 4.76
CA LEU A 125 -16.10 6.08 5.13
C LEU A 125 -16.64 6.28 6.55
N ASN A 126 -15.79 6.66 7.50
CA ASN A 126 -16.21 6.94 8.87
C ASN A 126 -17.16 8.14 8.92
N LYS A 127 -16.85 9.22 8.21
CA LYS A 127 -17.72 10.41 8.13
C LYS A 127 -19.10 10.11 7.52
N THR A 128 -19.17 9.24 6.51
CA THR A 128 -20.45 8.87 5.88
C THR A 128 -21.30 7.92 6.70
N LYS A 129 -20.74 7.29 7.74
CA LYS A 129 -21.49 6.44 8.67
C LYS A 129 -22.17 7.26 9.77
N ASP A 130 -21.56 8.39 10.14
CA ASP A 130 -22.06 9.32 11.16
C ASP A 130 -22.97 10.44 10.58
N ALA A 131 -23.29 10.39 9.28
CA ALA A 131 -24.17 11.33 8.57
C ALA A 131 -25.45 10.63 8.10
#